data_AF-H3B3U2-F1
#
_entry.id   AF-H3B3U2-F1
#
_cell.length_a   1.000
_cell.length_b   1.000
_cell.length_c   1.000
_cell.angle_alpha   90.00
_cell.angle_beta   90.00
_cell.angle_gamma   90.00
#
_symmetry.space_group_name_H-M   'P 1'
#
loop_
_entity.id
_entity.type
_entity.pdbx_description
1 polymer ?
#
loop_
_entity_poly.entity_id
_entity_poly.type
_entity_poly.pdbx_seq_one_letter_code
_entity_poly.pdbx_strand_id
1 'polypeptide(L)'
;ISLNMSFKNMSSHKWLSQEETLAELDRDSEVEEEVSETENNNDGDPDYHESSSDESEDTDPESAMVPPSTSRERARKLNSPLQPLASNSDETFRSKDGNITWKASPCMNQGRLSNSSVNKMVPGPTRYAVTHIHDIASAFGLFIPPTIENIILQMTNLEGRRVFGEKWKELDHVNMQAYVGLLLLAGLYRSKGEATSSLWNAETGRAIFPATMSLDTFHIIARVIRFDNHDTRADRCKRDKIAAIREVWDKWVEILPLLYTCDAQSSYAWNMQVYTGKLPGEAPERNQGMHVMLEMTQGLRGHNVTCDNFFTSYRLGAELLKRKLTMLGTVRKSKPELPNEIAKVQHRSVHSSKFAFTGSTAVVSYCSKKNKNVIVMSTMHKDTRVCTGNDKKPEMILDYNSSKGGVENLNKLTATYTCQRTTARWPLVIFYNIVDVSAYNAFVLWTDINPMWNAGKLYRRRIFLELLGKALVTPLIQGRSRMPRVPAAIALIQSVQAEGHSASLSVATGLCKKRARCNYCPSSNDNKTNITCVKCRKYLCKRHMSTFCPTCA
;
A
#
# COMPACT_ATOMS: atom_id res chain seq x y z
N ILE A 1 -1.15 4.23 12.77
CA ILE A 1 -1.14 3.46 11.51
C ILE A 1 -0.97 2.01 11.90
N SER A 2 -2.05 1.24 11.89
CA SER A 2 -2.05 -0.22 12.03
C SER A 2 -3.05 -0.69 11.01
N LEU A 3 -2.58 -1.43 10.02
CA LEU A 3 -3.45 -2.19 9.14
C LEU A 3 -4.00 -3.33 10.01
N ASN A 4 -5.16 -3.10 10.61
CA ASN A 4 -5.85 -4.12 11.40
C ASN A 4 -6.42 -5.13 10.39
N MET A 5 -5.63 -6.13 10.00
CA MET A 5 -6.16 -7.32 9.34
C MET A 5 -6.91 -8.12 10.41
N SER A 6 -8.17 -7.74 10.61
CA SER A 6 -9.11 -8.53 11.40
C SER A 6 -9.47 -9.76 10.57
N PHE A 7 -8.95 -10.92 10.96
CA PHE A 7 -9.38 -12.22 10.45
C PHE A 7 -10.79 -12.54 10.96
N LYS A 8 -11.81 -11.83 10.45
CA LYS A 8 -13.21 -12.20 10.63
C LYS A 8 -13.61 -13.16 9.51
N ASN A 9 -13.29 -14.44 9.70
CA ASN A 9 -14.05 -15.62 9.23
C ASN A 9 -13.25 -16.90 9.56
N MET A 10 -13.29 -17.28 10.83
CA MET A 10 -13.16 -18.68 11.25
C MET A 10 -14.30 -18.91 12.25
N SER A 11 -15.48 -19.27 11.74
CA SER A 11 -16.60 -19.66 12.58
C SER A 11 -16.40 -21.10 13.05
N SER A 12 -16.37 -21.25 14.38
CA SER A 12 -16.95 -22.35 15.15
C SER A 12 -16.75 -23.79 14.66
N HIS A 13 -15.62 -24.40 15.01
CA HIS A 13 -15.61 -25.82 15.42
C HIS A 13 -14.79 -25.97 16.71
N LYS A 14 -15.31 -26.76 17.64
CA LYS A 14 -14.79 -27.03 18.99
C LYS A 14 -13.28 -27.36 18.97
N TRP A 15 -12.52 -26.70 19.82
CA TRP A 15 -11.13 -27.07 20.12
C TRP A 15 -11.11 -28.32 21.01
N LEU A 16 -10.56 -29.42 20.51
CA LEU A 16 -10.09 -30.55 21.34
C LEU A 16 -8.70 -30.24 21.89
N SER A 17 -8.35 -30.86 23.02
CA SER A 17 -7.16 -30.53 23.82
C SER A 17 -5.84 -30.90 23.14
N GLN A 18 -4.80 -30.18 23.55
CA GLN A 18 -3.47 -30.04 22.94
C GLN A 18 -2.61 -31.32 22.82
N GLU A 19 -3.03 -32.45 23.38
CA GLU A 19 -2.33 -33.74 23.23
C GLU A 19 -2.78 -34.52 21.97
N GLU A 20 -4.00 -34.29 21.46
CA GLU A 20 -4.47 -34.95 20.23
C GLU A 20 -3.96 -34.25 18.96
N THR A 21 -3.65 -32.95 19.03
CA THR A 21 -3.22 -32.14 17.86
C THR A 21 -1.78 -32.41 17.42
N LEU A 22 -0.92 -32.92 18.30
CA LEU A 22 0.46 -33.28 17.96
C LEU A 22 0.56 -34.64 17.25
N ALA A 23 -0.44 -35.51 17.39
CA ALA A 23 -0.48 -36.82 16.74
C ALA A 23 -1.19 -36.83 15.36
N GLU A 24 -1.94 -35.78 15.02
CA GLU A 24 -2.55 -35.59 13.70
C GLU A 24 -1.65 -34.82 12.71
N LEU A 25 -0.74 -33.96 13.20
CA LEU A 25 0.21 -33.24 12.35
C LEU A 25 1.34 -34.13 11.76
N ASP A 26 1.47 -35.37 12.22
CA ASP A 26 2.42 -36.37 11.70
C ASP A 26 1.78 -37.34 10.68
N ARG A 27 0.46 -37.27 10.43
CA ARG A 27 -0.23 -38.23 9.55
C ARG A 27 -0.66 -37.71 8.17
N ASP A 28 -0.63 -36.40 7.94
CA ASP A 28 -1.03 -35.81 6.64
C ASP A 28 0.10 -35.74 5.59
N SER A 29 1.14 -36.57 5.71
CA SER A 29 2.23 -36.65 4.73
C SER A 29 2.01 -37.68 3.61
N GLU A 30 0.93 -38.46 3.65
CA GLU A 30 0.59 -39.45 2.62
C GLU A 30 -0.90 -39.42 2.28
N VAL A 31 -1.36 -38.41 1.54
CA VAL A 31 -2.59 -38.53 0.74
C VAL A 31 -2.35 -37.92 -0.64
N GLU A 32 -2.35 -38.77 -1.66
CA GLU A 32 -2.53 -38.37 -3.04
C GLU A 32 -3.96 -37.83 -3.20
N GLU A 33 -4.12 -36.51 -3.29
CA GLU A 33 -5.42 -35.93 -3.64
C GLU A 33 -5.62 -35.99 -5.17
N GLU A 34 -6.34 -37.03 -5.61
CA GLU A 34 -7.08 -37.01 -6.87
C GLU A 34 -8.25 -36.03 -6.77
N VAL A 35 -8.29 -35.04 -7.66
CA VAL A 35 -9.35 -34.04 -7.74
C VAL A 35 -10.44 -34.55 -8.67
N SER A 36 -11.58 -35.01 -8.11
CA SER A 36 -12.82 -35.21 -8.85
C SER A 36 -13.84 -34.14 -8.46
N GLU A 37 -14.10 -33.19 -9.36
CA GLU A 37 -15.18 -32.21 -9.26
C GLU A 37 -16.47 -32.82 -9.86
N THR A 38 -17.44 -33.16 -9.01
CA THR A 38 -18.81 -33.48 -9.48
C THR A 38 -19.71 -32.26 -9.31
N GLU A 39 -20.24 -31.79 -10.44
CA GLU A 39 -21.32 -30.82 -10.52
C GLU A 39 -22.60 -31.37 -9.86
N ASN A 40 -23.29 -30.53 -9.08
CA ASN A 40 -24.72 -30.71 -8.85
C ASN A 40 -25.39 -29.34 -8.70
N ASN A 41 -26.12 -28.97 -9.75
CA ASN A 41 -27.21 -27.99 -9.68
C ASN A 41 -28.43 -28.69 -9.09
N ASN A 42 -29.00 -28.19 -7.99
CA ASN A 42 -30.45 -28.02 -7.91
C ASN A 42 -30.89 -27.12 -6.74
N ASP A 43 -32.05 -26.51 -6.96
CA ASP A 43 -32.77 -25.49 -6.21
C ASP A 43 -33.11 -25.81 -4.74
N GLY A 44 -33.40 -24.76 -3.97
CA GLY A 44 -34.24 -24.86 -2.77
C GLY A 44 -34.00 -23.76 -1.74
N ASP A 45 -34.66 -22.61 -1.92
CA ASP A 45 -34.98 -21.70 -0.82
C ASP A 45 -35.88 -22.43 0.19
N PRO A 46 -35.60 -22.32 1.50
CA PRO A 46 -36.66 -21.77 2.34
C PRO A 46 -36.15 -20.83 3.45
N ASP A 47 -36.83 -19.68 3.53
CA ASP A 47 -37.07 -18.84 4.70
C ASP A 47 -36.80 -19.50 6.06
N TYR A 48 -35.87 -18.93 6.85
CA TYR A 48 -35.87 -19.11 8.30
C TYR A 48 -35.43 -17.84 9.05
N HIS A 49 -36.21 -17.57 10.09
CA HIS A 49 -36.25 -16.38 10.93
C HIS A 49 -34.93 -15.97 11.58
N GLU A 50 -34.59 -14.71 11.39
CA GLU A 50 -33.58 -13.94 12.12
C GLU A 50 -34.03 -13.77 13.58
N SER A 51 -33.32 -14.42 14.51
CA SER A 51 -33.41 -14.13 15.94
C SER A 51 -32.32 -13.14 16.32
N SER A 52 -32.78 -11.92 16.54
CA SER A 52 -32.07 -10.77 17.11
C SER A 52 -31.18 -11.14 18.30
N SER A 53 -29.92 -10.72 18.22
CA SER A 53 -29.15 -10.31 19.39
C SER A 53 -28.50 -8.96 19.10
N ASP A 54 -28.96 -7.96 19.85
CA ASP A 54 -28.58 -6.55 19.81
C ASP A 54 -27.06 -6.32 19.83
N GLU A 55 -26.52 -5.79 18.74
CA GLU A 55 -25.42 -4.82 18.81
C GLU A 55 -25.78 -3.60 17.96
N SER A 56 -25.90 -2.46 18.63
CA SER A 56 -26.30 -1.18 18.05
C SER A 56 -25.32 -0.68 17.00
N GLU A 57 -25.72 -0.75 15.73
CA GLU A 57 -25.04 -0.12 14.60
C GLU A 57 -25.25 1.41 14.64
N ASP A 58 -24.19 2.16 14.95
CA ASP A 58 -24.12 3.59 14.62
C ASP A 58 -23.75 3.72 13.13
N THR A 59 -24.76 3.73 12.27
CA THR A 59 -24.63 3.98 10.84
C THR A 59 -24.23 5.45 10.60
N ASP A 60 -23.08 5.67 9.98
CA ASP A 60 -22.65 6.97 9.44
C ASP A 60 -23.15 7.06 7.98
N PRO A 61 -24.10 7.95 7.63
CA PRO A 61 -24.41 8.19 6.24
C PRO A 61 -23.55 9.35 5.72
N GLU A 62 -22.71 9.05 4.72
CA GLU A 62 -22.75 9.64 3.38
C GLU A 62 -21.39 9.47 2.67
N SER A 63 -21.16 8.28 2.10
CA SER A 63 -20.10 8.04 1.11
C SER A 63 -20.74 7.91 -0.27
N ALA A 64 -21.23 9.04 -0.81
CA ALA A 64 -21.56 9.11 -2.22
C ALA A 64 -20.27 9.10 -3.06
N MET A 65 -20.24 8.19 -4.02
CA MET A 65 -19.15 7.97 -4.99
C MET A 65 -18.76 9.25 -5.73
N VAL A 66 -17.46 9.57 -5.76
CA VAL A 66 -16.87 10.49 -6.74
C VAL A 66 -15.56 9.85 -7.25
N PRO A 67 -15.35 9.72 -8.57
CA PRO A 67 -14.11 9.15 -9.12
C PRO A 67 -12.92 10.09 -8.87
N PRO A 68 -11.67 9.59 -8.97
CA PRO A 68 -10.47 10.39 -8.70
C PRO A 68 -10.18 11.32 -9.89
N SER A 69 -10.96 12.38 -10.06
CA SER A 69 -10.56 13.55 -10.84
C SER A 69 -9.82 14.51 -9.92
N THR A 70 -8.55 14.76 -10.28
CA THR A 70 -7.73 15.91 -9.90
C THR A 70 -8.03 16.51 -8.53
N SER A 71 -7.27 16.04 -7.54
CA SER A 71 -7.09 16.60 -6.19
C SER A 71 -6.74 18.10 -6.12
N ARG A 72 -6.67 18.82 -7.25
CA ARG A 72 -6.58 20.28 -7.32
C ARG A 72 -7.93 21.00 -7.14
N GLU A 73 -9.08 20.38 -7.43
CA GLU A 73 -10.37 21.10 -7.37
C GLU A 73 -11.10 20.97 -6.02
N ARG A 74 -10.84 19.93 -5.22
CA ARG A 74 -11.41 19.82 -3.85
C ARG A 74 -10.71 20.69 -2.80
N ALA A 75 -9.57 21.29 -3.14
CA ALA A 75 -8.92 22.31 -2.31
C ALA A 75 -9.69 23.65 -2.27
N ARG A 76 -10.76 23.83 -3.05
CA ARG A 76 -11.55 25.07 -3.09
C ARG A 76 -12.58 25.24 -1.96
N LYS A 77 -12.76 24.27 -1.04
CA LYS A 77 -13.59 24.44 0.17
C LYS A 77 -12.83 24.96 1.41
N LEU A 78 -11.56 25.35 1.27
CA LEU A 78 -10.73 25.90 2.35
C LEU A 78 -10.81 27.43 2.50
N ASN A 79 -11.60 28.13 1.67
CA ASN A 79 -11.66 29.60 1.67
C ASN A 79 -12.82 30.18 2.49
N SER A 80 -13.41 29.44 3.44
CA SER A 80 -14.26 30.06 4.44
C SER A 80 -13.38 30.78 5.47
N PRO A 81 -13.61 32.08 5.74
CA PRO A 81 -12.86 32.80 6.77
C PRO A 81 -12.86 32.04 8.11
N LEU A 82 -11.71 31.98 8.76
CA LEU A 82 -11.58 31.47 10.13
C LEU A 82 -11.64 32.65 11.10
N GLN A 83 -12.39 32.49 12.19
CA GLN A 83 -12.43 33.47 13.27
C GLN A 83 -12.22 32.78 14.64
N PRO A 84 -11.54 33.44 15.59
CA PRO A 84 -11.43 32.94 16.96
C PRO A 84 -12.80 32.92 17.63
N LEU A 85 -13.11 31.86 18.39
CA LEU A 85 -14.25 31.90 19.31
C LEU A 85 -13.91 32.76 20.54
N ALA A 86 -14.86 33.61 20.96
CA ALA A 86 -14.81 34.25 22.27
C ALA A 86 -14.77 33.17 23.36
N SER A 87 -13.77 33.23 24.25
CA SER A 87 -13.59 32.27 25.35
C SER A 87 -13.46 33.03 26.67
N ASN A 88 -14.03 32.48 27.74
CA ASN A 88 -13.92 33.06 29.08
C ASN A 88 -12.53 32.73 29.63
N SER A 89 -11.73 33.76 29.94
CA SER A 89 -10.28 33.64 30.16
C SER A 89 -9.87 32.82 31.39
N ASP A 90 -10.76 32.72 32.39
CA ASP A 90 -10.42 32.13 33.70
C ASP A 90 -11.10 30.78 34.00
N GLU A 91 -11.91 30.25 33.08
CA GLU A 91 -12.57 28.97 33.31
C GLU A 91 -11.58 27.81 33.19
N THR A 92 -11.55 26.95 34.22
CA THR A 92 -10.69 25.76 34.28
C THR A 92 -11.52 24.50 34.48
N PHE A 93 -11.07 23.42 33.87
CA PHE A 93 -11.69 22.10 33.95
C PHE A 93 -10.68 21.08 34.47
N ARG A 94 -11.17 20.10 35.25
CA ARG A 94 -10.34 18.99 35.73
C ARG A 94 -10.66 17.72 34.93
N SER A 95 -9.64 16.95 34.57
CA SER A 95 -9.83 15.62 33.97
C SER A 95 -10.59 14.69 34.91
N LYS A 96 -11.24 13.65 34.37
CA LYS A 96 -12.02 12.68 35.16
C LYS A 96 -11.15 11.92 36.18
N ASP A 97 -9.89 11.67 35.85
CA ASP A 97 -8.91 11.07 36.78
C ASP A 97 -8.29 12.07 37.75
N GLY A 98 -8.60 13.36 37.64
CA GLY A 98 -8.08 14.40 38.51
C GLY A 98 -6.63 14.82 38.26
N ASN A 99 -5.94 14.23 37.29
CA ASN A 99 -4.50 14.38 37.06
C ASN A 99 -4.13 15.56 36.15
N ILE A 100 -5.06 16.04 35.32
CA ILE A 100 -4.81 17.07 34.30
C ILE A 100 -5.76 18.25 34.51
N THR A 101 -5.19 19.44 34.58
CA THR A 101 -5.94 20.71 34.58
C THR A 101 -5.96 21.30 33.18
N TRP A 102 -7.17 21.55 32.68
CA TRP A 102 -7.44 22.16 31.39
C TRP A 102 -7.98 23.59 31.57
N LYS A 103 -7.69 24.49 30.63
CA LYS A 103 -8.21 25.86 30.57
C LYS A 103 -9.17 26.01 29.40
N ALA A 104 -10.23 26.81 29.54
CA ALA A 104 -11.16 27.10 28.44
C ALA A 104 -10.55 27.98 27.34
N SER A 105 -9.57 28.80 27.70
CA SER A 105 -8.84 29.68 26.79
C SER A 105 -7.42 29.21 26.52
N PRO A 106 -6.86 29.53 25.34
CA PRO A 106 -5.45 29.29 25.02
C PRO A 106 -4.49 29.88 26.06
N CYS A 107 -3.40 29.17 26.36
CA CYS A 107 -2.33 29.73 27.18
C CYS A 107 -1.53 30.77 26.36
N MET A 108 -1.64 32.06 26.70
CA MET A 108 -1.08 33.19 25.93
C MET A 108 0.46 33.22 25.83
N ASN A 109 1.19 32.42 26.61
CA ASN A 109 2.66 32.52 26.73
C ASN A 109 3.46 31.57 25.82
N GLN A 110 2.84 30.90 24.87
CA GLN A 110 3.58 30.16 23.85
C GLN A 110 3.13 30.63 22.48
N GLY A 111 3.90 31.56 21.92
CA GLY A 111 3.88 31.83 20.49
C GLY A 111 3.83 30.51 19.73
N ARG A 112 3.08 30.52 18.60
CA ARG A 112 3.01 29.39 17.67
C ARG A 112 4.42 28.82 17.54
N LEU A 113 4.63 27.52 17.78
CA LEU A 113 5.73 26.87 17.08
C LEU A 113 5.37 27.09 15.64
N SER A 114 5.98 28.10 15.03
CA SER A 114 5.57 28.58 13.73
C SER A 114 5.43 27.38 12.81
N ASN A 115 4.47 27.39 11.89
CA ASN A 115 4.45 26.41 10.80
C ASN A 115 5.82 26.37 10.05
N SER A 116 6.70 27.36 10.30
CA SER A 116 8.08 27.49 9.86
C SER A 116 9.17 26.84 10.74
N SER A 117 8.94 26.44 12.00
CA SER A 117 10.00 25.88 12.88
C SER A 117 10.01 24.35 12.96
N VAL A 118 9.04 23.72 12.29
CA VAL A 118 9.16 22.35 11.85
C VAL A 118 9.74 22.40 10.44
N ASN A 119 10.99 21.98 10.25
CA ASN A 119 11.54 21.74 8.92
C ASN A 119 10.56 20.84 8.17
N LYS A 120 9.73 21.43 7.30
CA LYS A 120 8.81 20.67 6.46
C LYS A 120 9.68 19.91 5.47
N MET A 121 10.03 18.68 5.82
CA MET A 121 10.54 17.72 4.87
C MET A 121 9.53 17.68 3.73
N VAL A 122 9.98 18.02 2.52
CA VAL A 122 9.12 17.99 1.34
C VAL A 122 8.82 16.51 1.07
N PRO A 123 7.55 16.07 1.16
CA PRO A 123 7.20 14.70 0.84
C PRO A 123 7.55 14.35 -0.60
N GLY A 124 7.89 13.09 -0.83
CA GLY A 124 8.30 12.64 -2.15
C GLY A 124 9.40 11.57 -2.14
N PRO A 125 9.76 11.09 -3.33
CA PRO A 125 10.81 10.09 -3.52
C PRO A 125 12.14 10.57 -2.95
N THR A 126 12.85 9.68 -2.26
CA THR A 126 14.21 9.97 -1.78
C THR A 126 15.19 10.03 -2.95
N ARG A 127 16.35 10.67 -2.74
CA ARG A 127 17.44 10.66 -3.74
C ARG A 127 17.83 9.24 -4.14
N TYR A 128 17.83 8.31 -3.19
CA TYR A 128 18.10 6.90 -3.44
C TYR A 128 17.10 6.30 -4.44
N ALA A 129 15.79 6.52 -4.25
CA ALA A 129 14.79 6.03 -5.20
C ALA A 129 14.96 6.65 -6.60
N VAL A 130 15.17 7.97 -6.66
CA VAL A 130 15.34 8.70 -7.94
C VAL A 130 16.52 8.17 -8.75
N THR A 131 17.63 7.81 -8.11
CA THR A 131 18.83 7.35 -8.83
C THR A 131 18.75 5.91 -9.33
N HIS A 132 17.88 5.08 -8.76
CA HIS A 132 17.78 3.65 -9.11
C HIS A 132 16.56 3.30 -9.96
N ILE A 133 15.60 4.24 -10.12
CA ILE A 133 14.41 4.02 -10.94
C ILE A 133 14.69 4.49 -12.36
N HIS A 134 14.69 3.56 -13.30
CA HIS A 134 14.89 3.79 -14.73
C HIS A 134 13.66 3.39 -15.57
N ASP A 135 12.93 2.39 -15.09
CA ASP A 135 11.70 1.87 -15.68
C ASP A 135 10.72 1.36 -14.60
N ILE A 136 9.53 0.93 -15.02
CA ILE A 136 8.47 0.45 -14.12
C ILE A 136 8.90 -0.79 -13.33
N ALA A 137 9.67 -1.70 -13.92
CA ALA A 137 10.13 -2.91 -13.24
C ALA A 137 11.18 -2.57 -12.17
N SER A 138 12.11 -1.66 -12.46
CA SER A 138 13.09 -1.16 -11.48
C SER A 138 12.43 -0.46 -10.30
N ALA A 139 11.33 0.26 -10.50
CA ALA A 139 10.55 0.87 -9.41
C ALA A 139 9.95 -0.17 -8.46
N PHE A 140 9.44 -1.29 -9.00
CA PHE A 140 8.94 -2.40 -8.21
C PHE A 140 10.07 -3.21 -7.56
N GLY A 141 11.17 -3.44 -8.28
CA GLY A 141 12.34 -4.18 -7.82
C GLY A 141 13.03 -3.56 -6.61
N LEU A 142 12.84 -2.26 -6.35
CA LEU A 142 13.33 -1.65 -5.10
C LEU A 142 12.64 -2.18 -3.84
N PHE A 143 11.41 -2.69 -3.94
CA PHE A 143 10.66 -3.24 -2.79
C PHE A 143 10.93 -4.73 -2.57
N ILE A 144 11.27 -5.46 -3.64
CA ILE A 144 11.69 -6.87 -3.56
C ILE A 144 13.09 -6.95 -4.17
N PRO A 145 14.11 -6.36 -3.50
CA PRO A 145 15.49 -6.41 -4.00
C PRO A 145 16.02 -7.85 -3.95
N PRO A 146 17.17 -8.12 -4.60
CA PRO A 146 17.78 -9.45 -4.59
C PRO A 146 17.99 -10.02 -3.19
N THR A 147 18.22 -9.19 -2.18
CA THR A 147 18.36 -9.63 -0.78
C THR A 147 17.10 -10.29 -0.22
N ILE A 148 15.90 -9.88 -0.66
CA ILE A 148 14.63 -10.51 -0.29
C ILE A 148 14.32 -11.65 -1.25
N GLU A 149 14.47 -11.40 -2.56
CA GLU A 149 14.17 -12.38 -3.60
C GLU A 149 14.97 -13.69 -3.40
N ASN A 150 16.26 -13.59 -3.06
CA ASN A 150 17.11 -14.73 -2.79
C ASN A 150 16.63 -15.60 -1.62
N ILE A 151 16.08 -14.99 -0.56
CA ILE A 151 15.55 -15.74 0.58
C ILE A 151 14.37 -16.59 0.11
N ILE A 152 13.45 -15.97 -0.64
CA ILE A 152 12.27 -16.66 -1.16
C ILE A 152 12.69 -17.80 -2.09
N LEU A 153 13.62 -17.55 -3.01
CA LEU A 153 14.15 -18.57 -3.92
C LEU A 153 14.81 -19.73 -3.18
N GLN A 154 15.71 -19.43 -2.23
CA GLN A 154 16.42 -20.46 -1.48
C GLN A 154 15.45 -21.34 -0.69
N MET A 155 14.51 -20.74 0.04
CA MET A 155 13.55 -21.49 0.87
C MET A 155 12.53 -22.24 0.01
N THR A 156 12.12 -21.67 -1.13
CA THR A 156 11.22 -22.33 -2.09
C THR A 156 11.92 -23.52 -2.77
N ASN A 157 13.19 -23.39 -3.14
CA ASN A 157 13.95 -24.49 -3.74
C ASN A 157 14.25 -25.61 -2.74
N LEU A 158 14.48 -25.27 -1.47
CA LEU A 158 14.63 -26.26 -0.41
C LEU A 158 13.34 -27.09 -0.28
N GLU A 159 12.18 -26.42 -0.23
CA GLU A 159 10.88 -27.10 -0.18
C GLU A 159 10.57 -27.88 -1.47
N GLY A 160 10.90 -27.32 -2.63
CA GLY A 160 10.73 -27.98 -3.92
C GLY A 160 11.48 -29.30 -4.00
N ARG A 161 12.75 -29.33 -3.55
CA ARG A 161 13.53 -30.56 -3.43
C ARG A 161 12.92 -31.54 -2.42
N ARG A 162 12.38 -31.06 -1.30
CA ARG A 162 11.71 -31.90 -0.30
C ARG A 162 10.46 -32.59 -0.85
N VAL A 163 9.63 -31.84 -1.60
CA VAL A 163 8.33 -32.33 -2.09
C VAL A 163 8.45 -33.14 -3.38
N PHE A 164 9.35 -32.75 -4.30
CA PHE A 164 9.43 -33.35 -5.64
C PHE A 164 10.72 -34.13 -5.89
N GLY A 165 11.68 -34.14 -4.96
CA GLY A 165 12.95 -34.86 -5.10
C GLY A 165 13.71 -34.47 -6.37
N GLU A 166 14.19 -35.46 -7.11
CA GLU A 166 14.93 -35.29 -8.36
C GLU A 166 14.11 -34.67 -9.51
N LYS A 167 12.77 -34.70 -9.42
CA LYS A 167 11.90 -34.07 -10.42
C LYS A 167 11.85 -32.54 -10.26
N TRP A 168 12.35 -32.00 -9.14
CA TRP A 168 12.38 -30.56 -8.92
C TRP A 168 13.39 -29.89 -9.83
N LYS A 169 12.89 -28.99 -10.70
CA LYS A 169 13.74 -28.03 -11.39
C LYS A 169 13.87 -26.80 -10.52
N GLU A 170 15.10 -26.39 -10.21
CA GLU A 170 15.33 -25.19 -9.42
C GLU A 170 14.64 -23.98 -10.03
N LEU A 171 13.88 -23.29 -9.18
CA LEU A 171 13.27 -22.01 -9.47
C LEU A 171 14.36 -20.95 -9.49
N ASP A 172 14.50 -20.26 -10.61
CA ASP A 172 15.40 -19.12 -10.77
C ASP A 172 14.65 -17.79 -10.63
N HIS A 173 15.42 -16.69 -10.65
CA HIS A 173 14.91 -15.32 -10.62
C HIS A 173 13.86 -15.04 -11.70
N VAL A 174 14.09 -15.54 -12.91
CA VAL A 174 13.22 -15.26 -14.07
C VAL A 174 11.85 -15.90 -13.87
N ASN A 175 11.82 -17.15 -13.40
CA ASN A 175 10.58 -17.87 -13.13
C ASN A 175 9.85 -17.29 -11.91
N MET A 176 10.57 -16.89 -10.86
CA MET A 176 9.95 -16.23 -9.70
C MET A 176 9.33 -14.87 -10.08
N GLN A 177 10.06 -14.04 -10.81
CA GLN A 177 9.55 -12.76 -11.29
C GLN A 177 8.34 -12.95 -12.21
N ALA A 178 8.39 -13.93 -13.12
CA ALA A 178 7.24 -14.28 -13.95
C ALA A 178 6.03 -14.74 -13.12
N TYR A 179 6.24 -15.52 -12.06
CA TYR A 179 5.16 -15.92 -11.14
C TYR A 179 4.53 -14.71 -10.45
N VAL A 180 5.34 -13.78 -9.93
CA VAL A 180 4.85 -12.51 -9.35
C VAL A 180 4.16 -11.64 -10.40
N GLY A 181 4.67 -11.61 -11.63
CA GLY A 181 4.06 -10.91 -12.76
C GLY A 181 2.66 -11.43 -13.08
N LEU A 182 2.49 -12.76 -13.10
CA LEU A 182 1.17 -13.38 -13.28
C LEU A 182 0.22 -13.12 -12.11
N LEU A 183 0.71 -13.09 -10.87
CA LEU A 183 -0.08 -12.68 -9.69
C LEU A 183 -0.59 -11.24 -9.83
N LEU A 184 0.26 -10.30 -10.24
CA LEU A 184 -0.12 -8.91 -10.47
C LEU A 184 -1.13 -8.76 -11.62
N LEU A 185 -0.95 -9.51 -12.71
CA LEU A 185 -1.88 -9.54 -13.82
C LEU A 185 -3.23 -10.14 -13.41
N ALA A 186 -3.25 -11.21 -12.63
CA ALA A 186 -4.47 -11.78 -12.06
C ALA A 186 -5.24 -10.73 -11.22
N GLY A 187 -4.52 -9.99 -10.37
CA GLY A 187 -5.10 -8.88 -9.60
C GLY A 187 -5.63 -7.74 -10.47
N LEU A 188 -4.91 -7.39 -11.55
CA LEU A 188 -5.35 -6.39 -12.53
C LEU A 188 -6.68 -6.78 -13.19
N TYR A 189 -6.83 -8.05 -13.53
CA TYR A 189 -8.06 -8.60 -14.11
C TYR A 189 -9.16 -8.86 -13.08
N ARG A 190 -8.92 -8.56 -11.79
CA ARG A 190 -9.86 -8.76 -10.68
C ARG A 190 -10.32 -10.20 -10.52
N SER A 191 -9.45 -11.16 -10.82
CA SER A 191 -9.79 -12.58 -10.81
C SER A 191 -9.65 -13.23 -9.42
N LYS A 192 -9.74 -12.47 -8.32
CA LYS A 192 -9.57 -13.02 -6.95
C LYS A 192 -10.55 -14.16 -6.65
N GLY A 193 -11.81 -14.03 -7.05
CA GLY A 193 -12.85 -15.05 -6.87
C GLY A 193 -12.99 -16.04 -8.04
N GLU A 194 -12.15 -15.93 -9.06
CA GLU A 194 -12.18 -16.79 -10.25
C GLU A 194 -11.26 -18.00 -10.05
N ALA A 195 -11.67 -19.17 -10.55
CA ALA A 195 -10.83 -20.37 -10.56
C ALA A 195 -9.50 -20.09 -11.26
N THR A 196 -8.38 -20.68 -10.79
CA THR A 196 -7.08 -20.42 -11.44
C THR A 196 -7.09 -20.95 -12.88
N SER A 197 -7.73 -22.10 -13.09
CA SER A 197 -7.81 -22.79 -14.38
C SER A 197 -8.45 -21.95 -15.49
N SER A 198 -9.44 -21.11 -15.16
CA SER A 198 -10.09 -20.26 -16.16
C SER A 198 -9.13 -19.26 -16.80
N LEU A 199 -8.11 -18.79 -16.06
CA LEU A 199 -7.10 -17.87 -16.57
C LEU A 199 -6.25 -18.49 -17.68
N TRP A 200 -6.08 -19.81 -17.63
CA TRP A 200 -5.34 -20.63 -18.59
C TRP A 200 -6.24 -21.30 -19.64
N ASN A 201 -7.56 -21.07 -19.61
CA ASN A 201 -8.49 -21.66 -20.57
C ASN A 201 -8.11 -21.25 -22.01
N ALA A 202 -8.24 -22.19 -22.95
CA ALA A 202 -7.80 -22.00 -24.34
C ALA A 202 -8.66 -20.98 -25.12
N GLU A 203 -9.95 -20.85 -24.76
CA GLU A 203 -10.93 -20.02 -25.46
C GLU A 203 -11.24 -18.74 -24.69
N THR A 204 -11.50 -18.87 -23.38
CA THR A 204 -11.96 -17.77 -22.51
C THR A 204 -10.86 -17.22 -21.60
N GLY A 205 -9.69 -17.87 -21.57
CA GLY A 205 -8.57 -17.46 -20.75
C GLY A 205 -7.82 -16.25 -21.31
N ARG A 206 -6.72 -15.87 -20.63
CA ARG A 206 -5.90 -14.74 -21.06
C ARG A 206 -4.59 -15.25 -21.59
N ALA A 207 -4.31 -15.03 -22.88
CA ALA A 207 -3.15 -15.55 -23.60
C ALA A 207 -1.80 -15.38 -22.88
N ILE A 208 -1.63 -14.29 -22.11
CA ILE A 208 -0.41 -14.00 -21.34
C ILE A 208 -0.08 -15.08 -20.31
N PHE A 209 -1.06 -15.75 -19.71
CA PHE A 209 -0.85 -16.79 -18.70
C PHE A 209 -0.22 -18.06 -19.30
N PRO A 210 -0.86 -18.76 -20.28
CA PRO A 210 -0.26 -19.91 -20.95
C PRO A 210 0.97 -19.55 -21.79
N ALA A 211 1.11 -18.30 -22.24
CA ALA A 211 2.34 -17.84 -22.88
C ALA A 211 3.54 -17.80 -21.90
N THR A 212 3.28 -17.44 -20.64
CA THR A 212 4.31 -17.31 -19.61
C THR A 212 4.72 -18.68 -19.04
N MET A 213 3.78 -19.44 -18.48
CA MET A 213 4.03 -20.77 -17.91
C MET A 213 2.76 -21.64 -17.98
N SER A 214 2.89 -22.96 -17.78
CA SER A 214 1.70 -23.82 -17.71
C SER A 214 0.95 -23.62 -16.39
N LEU A 215 -0.33 -23.99 -16.36
CA LEU A 215 -1.14 -24.02 -15.13
C LEU A 215 -0.47 -24.90 -14.06
N ASP A 216 0.00 -26.08 -14.45
CA ASP A 216 0.71 -27.00 -13.55
C ASP A 216 1.95 -26.36 -12.93
N THR A 217 2.76 -25.66 -13.73
CA THR A 217 3.95 -24.95 -13.24
C THR A 217 3.55 -23.88 -12.23
N PHE A 218 2.50 -23.11 -12.51
CA PHE A 218 2.00 -22.10 -11.61
C PHE A 218 1.50 -22.69 -10.28
N HIS A 219 0.77 -23.81 -10.33
CA HIS A 219 0.31 -24.54 -9.14
C HIS A 219 1.46 -25.15 -8.34
N ILE A 220 2.46 -25.72 -9.02
CA ILE A 220 3.68 -26.25 -8.40
C ILE A 220 4.40 -25.14 -7.61
N ILE A 221 4.65 -23.99 -8.24
CA ILE A 221 5.29 -22.84 -7.57
C ILE A 221 4.44 -22.37 -6.39
N ALA A 222 3.12 -22.20 -6.59
CA ALA A 222 2.21 -21.80 -5.53
C ALA A 222 2.27 -22.78 -4.35
N ARG A 223 2.36 -24.11 -4.59
CA ARG A 223 2.43 -25.15 -3.55
C ARG A 223 3.72 -25.07 -2.73
N VAL A 224 4.87 -24.85 -3.37
CA VAL A 224 6.19 -24.95 -2.71
C VAL A 224 6.82 -23.63 -2.31
N ILE A 225 6.23 -22.48 -2.68
CA ILE A 225 6.75 -21.18 -2.22
C ILE A 225 6.82 -21.12 -0.69
N ARG A 226 8.01 -20.79 -0.17
CA ARG A 226 8.32 -20.66 1.26
C ARG A 226 9.18 -19.41 1.49
N PHE A 227 9.19 -18.95 2.74
CA PHE A 227 9.90 -17.73 3.16
C PHE A 227 10.86 -17.97 4.31
N ASP A 228 10.95 -19.21 4.80
CA ASP A 228 11.79 -19.62 5.91
C ASP A 228 12.21 -21.09 5.80
N ASN A 229 13.19 -21.50 6.61
CA ASN A 229 13.59 -22.89 6.72
C ASN A 229 12.62 -23.63 7.66
N HIS A 230 11.88 -24.57 7.09
CA HIS A 230 10.90 -25.42 7.77
C HIS A 230 11.49 -26.15 8.99
N ASP A 231 12.71 -26.67 8.89
CA ASP A 231 13.30 -27.55 9.90
C ASP A 231 13.62 -26.80 11.20
N THR A 232 13.88 -25.50 11.10
CA THR A 232 14.18 -24.64 12.27
C THR A 232 12.96 -23.87 12.77
N ARG A 233 11.82 -24.00 12.09
CA ARG A 233 10.64 -23.16 12.33
C ARG A 233 9.99 -23.45 13.68
N ALA A 234 9.94 -24.71 14.10
CA ALA A 234 9.29 -25.11 15.36
C ALA A 234 9.84 -24.36 16.57
N ASP A 235 11.17 -24.19 16.65
CA ASP A 235 11.81 -23.46 17.75
C ASP A 235 11.65 -21.94 17.66
N ARG A 236 11.54 -21.39 16.45
CA ARG A 236 11.29 -19.95 16.25
C ARG A 236 9.85 -19.57 16.57
N CYS A 237 8.88 -20.42 16.21
CA CYS A 237 7.46 -20.21 16.50
C CYS A 237 7.14 -20.11 17.99
N LYS A 238 7.97 -20.70 18.87
CA LYS A 238 7.82 -20.55 20.34
C LYS A 238 7.94 -19.10 20.80
N ARG A 239 8.64 -18.24 20.06
CA ARG A 239 8.92 -16.84 20.41
C ARG A 239 8.34 -15.84 19.41
N ASP A 240 8.13 -16.25 18.16
CA ASP A 240 7.62 -15.39 17.10
C ASP A 240 6.52 -16.08 16.29
N LYS A 241 5.28 -15.62 16.47
CA LYS A 241 4.10 -16.15 15.78
C LYS A 241 4.18 -16.03 14.27
N ILE A 242 4.98 -15.10 13.74
CA ILE A 242 5.15 -14.93 12.28
C ILE A 242 6.48 -15.46 11.75
N ALA A 243 7.15 -16.36 12.49
CA ALA A 243 8.44 -16.93 12.12
C ALA A 243 8.51 -17.45 10.68
N ALA A 244 7.38 -17.94 10.13
CA ALA A 244 7.28 -18.46 8.77
C ALA A 244 7.55 -17.44 7.65
N ILE A 245 7.55 -16.13 7.93
CA ILE A 245 7.84 -15.06 6.97
C ILE A 245 8.63 -13.89 7.58
N ARG A 246 9.04 -14.02 8.85
CA ARG A 246 9.67 -12.95 9.65
C ARG A 246 10.83 -12.26 8.92
N GLU A 247 11.77 -13.03 8.39
CA GLU A 247 12.97 -12.45 7.76
C GLU A 247 12.63 -11.61 6.52
N VAL A 248 11.72 -12.12 5.67
CA VAL A 248 11.22 -11.38 4.50
C VAL A 248 10.45 -10.15 4.93
N TRP A 249 9.59 -10.26 5.95
CA TRP A 249 8.80 -9.15 6.47
C TRP A 249 9.67 -8.01 7.01
N ASP A 250 10.64 -8.32 7.89
CA ASP A 250 11.48 -7.30 8.53
C ASP A 250 12.32 -6.56 7.48
N LYS A 251 12.98 -7.29 6.57
CA LYS A 251 13.74 -6.70 5.47
C LYS A 251 12.87 -5.82 4.57
N TRP A 252 11.63 -6.24 4.31
CA TRP A 252 10.71 -5.46 3.48
C TRP A 252 10.26 -4.17 4.16
N VAL A 253 9.91 -4.22 5.45
CA VAL A 253 9.51 -3.03 6.23
C VAL A 253 10.65 -2.02 6.34
N GLU A 254 11.89 -2.48 6.50
CA GLU A 254 13.08 -1.61 6.56
C GLU A 254 13.31 -0.82 5.26
N ILE A 255 12.88 -1.34 4.11
CA ILE A 255 13.04 -0.68 2.81
C ILE A 255 12.07 0.50 2.65
N LEU A 256 10.83 0.37 3.14
CA LEU A 256 9.76 1.37 2.93
C LEU A 256 10.20 2.82 3.25
N PRO A 257 10.79 3.12 4.42
CA PRO A 257 11.19 4.48 4.75
C PRO A 257 12.41 5.00 3.97
N LEU A 258 13.19 4.11 3.34
CA LEU A 258 14.37 4.49 2.55
C LEU A 258 14.01 5.07 1.18
N LEU A 259 12.81 4.75 0.67
CA LEU A 259 12.40 5.08 -0.70
C LEU A 259 11.56 6.36 -0.79
N TYR A 260 10.83 6.71 0.27
CA TYR A 260 9.90 7.83 0.23
C TYR A 260 9.84 8.60 1.56
N THR A 261 9.72 9.93 1.45
CA THR A 261 9.48 10.83 2.58
C THR A 261 7.97 10.96 2.82
N CYS A 262 7.50 10.46 3.96
CA CYS A 262 6.08 10.18 4.22
C CYS A 262 5.16 11.40 4.23
N ASP A 263 3.97 11.26 3.65
CA ASP A 263 2.82 12.13 3.86
C ASP A 263 1.50 11.34 3.80
N ALA A 264 0.42 11.97 4.26
CA ALA A 264 -0.91 11.36 4.24
C ALA A 264 -1.58 11.39 2.85
N GLN A 265 -1.17 12.31 1.96
CA GLN A 265 -1.86 12.54 0.69
C GLN A 265 -1.45 11.53 -0.38
N SER A 266 -0.17 11.13 -0.42
CA SER A 266 0.30 10.05 -1.31
C SER A 266 -0.30 8.68 -0.98
N SER A 267 -0.78 8.50 0.26
CA SER A 267 -1.18 7.19 0.82
C SER A 267 -0.05 6.13 0.75
N TYR A 268 1.21 6.57 0.62
CA TYR A 268 2.38 5.68 0.60
C TYR A 268 2.50 4.92 1.92
N ALA A 269 2.69 3.60 1.86
CA ALA A 269 2.94 2.79 3.04
C ALA A 269 4.39 2.97 3.50
N TRP A 270 4.61 3.82 4.52
CA TRP A 270 5.94 4.15 5.02
C TRP A 270 6.49 3.18 6.06
N ASN A 271 5.61 2.54 6.83
CA ASN A 271 5.94 1.52 7.83
C ASN A 271 4.71 0.63 8.05
N MET A 272 4.92 -0.64 8.43
CA MET A 272 3.88 -1.63 8.66
C MET A 272 4.28 -2.61 9.76
N GLN A 273 3.29 -3.04 10.56
CA GLN A 273 3.47 -4.02 11.63
C GLN A 273 2.33 -5.04 11.58
N VAL A 274 2.64 -6.32 11.80
CA VAL A 274 1.64 -7.39 11.91
C VAL A 274 1.13 -7.46 13.33
N TYR A 275 -0.19 -7.36 13.50
CA TYR A 275 -0.84 -7.64 14.77
C TYR A 275 -0.99 -9.15 14.95
N THR A 276 -0.31 -9.73 15.94
CA THR A 276 -0.26 -11.18 16.17
C THR A 276 -1.21 -11.64 17.29
N GLY A 277 -1.99 -10.73 17.87
CA GLY A 277 -2.84 -11.02 19.03
C GLY A 277 -2.05 -11.41 20.27
N LYS A 278 -2.78 -11.77 21.34
CA LYS A 278 -2.18 -12.17 22.63
C LYS A 278 -1.67 -13.61 22.57
N LEU A 279 -0.63 -13.93 23.33
CA LEU A 279 -0.29 -15.34 23.56
C LEU A 279 -1.33 -15.97 24.50
N PRO A 280 -1.58 -17.29 24.40
CA PRO A 280 -2.44 -17.98 25.35
C PRO A 280 -1.97 -17.78 26.79
N GLY A 281 -2.87 -17.38 27.69
CA GLY A 281 -2.57 -17.13 29.10
C GLY A 281 -2.05 -15.73 29.45
N GLU A 282 -1.76 -14.87 28.47
CA GLU A 282 -1.31 -13.50 28.74
C GLU A 282 -2.47 -12.53 28.97
N ALA A 283 -2.27 -11.61 29.92
CA ALA A 283 -3.20 -10.51 30.16
C ALA A 283 -3.24 -9.55 28.96
N PRO A 284 -4.36 -8.83 28.73
CA PRO A 284 -4.41 -7.78 27.72
C PRO A 284 -3.30 -6.75 27.92
N GLU A 285 -2.52 -6.49 26.86
CA GLU A 285 -1.48 -5.47 26.88
C GLU A 285 -2.08 -4.09 27.20
N ARG A 286 -1.60 -3.47 28.28
CA ARG A 286 -2.00 -2.11 28.66
C ARG A 286 -1.23 -1.11 27.79
N ASN A 287 -1.95 -0.15 27.22
CA ASN A 287 -1.40 0.91 26.37
C ASN A 287 -0.83 0.46 25.01
N GLN A 288 -1.27 -0.68 24.48
CA GLN A 288 -0.86 -1.20 23.17
C GLN A 288 -0.91 -0.13 22.06
N GLY A 289 -2.00 0.64 21.97
CA GLY A 289 -2.13 1.69 20.96
C GLY A 289 -1.02 2.75 21.04
N MET A 290 -0.54 3.08 22.25
CA MET A 290 0.58 4.01 22.43
C MET A 290 1.90 3.36 22.01
N HIS A 291 2.17 2.12 22.43
CA HIS A 291 3.39 1.40 22.06
C HIS A 291 3.53 1.29 20.53
N VAL A 292 2.49 0.79 19.86
CA VAL A 292 2.41 0.67 18.40
C VAL A 292 2.69 2.00 17.73
N MET A 293 2.08 3.11 18.20
CA MET A 293 2.32 4.41 17.58
C MET A 293 3.75 4.93 17.78
N LEU A 294 4.38 4.66 18.93
CA LEU A 294 5.76 5.06 19.19
C LEU A 294 6.75 4.25 18.33
N GLU A 295 6.47 2.98 18.08
CA GLU A 295 7.25 2.13 17.19
C GLU A 295 7.08 2.54 15.72
N MET A 296 5.83 2.69 15.27
CA MET A 296 5.49 3.08 13.89
C MET A 296 6.01 4.46 13.49
N THR A 297 6.26 5.34 14.47
CA THR A 297 6.78 6.70 14.25
C THR A 297 8.28 6.83 14.54
N GLN A 298 8.97 5.72 14.84
CA GLN A 298 10.41 5.71 15.05
C GLN A 298 11.13 6.20 13.78
N GLY A 299 12.08 7.14 13.95
CA GLY A 299 12.81 7.75 12.83
C GLY A 299 12.14 8.97 12.20
N LEU A 300 10.84 9.19 12.40
CA LEU A 300 10.16 10.41 11.94
C LEU A 300 10.57 11.62 12.78
N ARG A 301 10.72 12.77 12.12
CA ARG A 301 11.01 14.05 12.77
C ARG A 301 10.24 15.17 12.09
N GLY A 302 9.59 16.03 12.86
CA GLY A 302 8.88 17.18 12.29
C GLY A 302 7.64 16.83 11.46
N HIS A 303 6.96 15.74 11.80
CA HIS A 303 5.70 15.34 11.15
C HIS A 303 4.53 15.48 12.12
N ASN A 304 3.34 15.67 11.57
CA ASN A 304 2.09 15.51 12.29
C ASN A 304 1.55 14.09 12.09
N VAL A 305 1.23 13.43 13.19
CA VAL A 305 0.72 12.06 13.21
C VAL A 305 -0.79 12.11 13.44
N THR A 306 -1.55 11.76 12.38
CA THR A 306 -3.00 11.64 12.48
C THR A 306 -3.39 10.24 12.96
N CYS A 307 -4.14 10.17 14.06
CA CYS A 307 -4.50 8.95 14.76
C CYS A 307 -6.03 8.76 14.80
N ASP A 308 -6.45 7.50 14.76
CA ASP A 308 -7.82 7.13 15.10
C ASP A 308 -8.01 6.99 16.63
N ASN A 309 -9.26 6.97 17.05
CA ASN A 309 -9.77 6.86 18.41
C ASN A 309 -9.05 5.84 19.31
N PHE A 310 -8.67 4.69 18.76
CA PHE A 310 -7.99 3.63 19.53
C PHE A 310 -6.59 4.06 19.98
N PHE A 311 -5.88 4.81 19.14
CA PHE A 311 -4.48 5.19 19.34
C PHE A 311 -4.34 6.52 20.11
N THR A 312 -5.29 7.44 19.94
CA THR A 312 -5.19 8.79 20.51
C THR A 312 -5.31 8.77 22.04
N SER A 313 -4.32 9.37 22.72
CA SER A 313 -4.32 9.63 24.17
C SER A 313 -3.47 10.84 24.51
N TYR A 314 -3.74 11.47 25.65
CA TYR A 314 -2.96 12.61 26.14
C TYR A 314 -1.47 12.24 26.31
N ARG A 315 -1.21 11.07 26.91
CA ARG A 315 0.15 10.57 27.15
C ARG A 315 0.92 10.33 25.85
N LEU A 316 0.27 9.76 24.83
CA LEU A 316 0.88 9.60 23.50
C LEU A 316 1.29 10.96 22.91
N GLY A 317 0.41 11.96 22.98
CA GLY A 317 0.71 13.31 22.52
C GLY A 317 1.95 13.91 23.20
N ALA A 318 2.09 13.71 24.51
CA ALA A 318 3.26 14.18 25.27
C ALA A 318 4.56 13.46 24.85
N GLU A 319 4.54 12.14 24.65
CA GLU A 319 5.73 11.40 24.18
C GLU A 319 6.13 11.76 22.74
N LEU A 320 5.15 11.98 21.85
CA LEU A 320 5.43 12.42 20.48
C LEU A 320 6.06 13.81 20.44
N LEU A 321 5.63 14.73 21.31
CA LEU A 321 6.25 16.05 21.43
C LEU A 321 7.72 15.99 21.84
N LYS A 322 8.10 15.08 22.74
CA LYS A 322 9.52 14.83 23.10
C LYS A 322 10.35 14.42 21.88
N ARG A 323 9.72 13.76 20.89
CA ARG A 323 10.32 13.34 19.63
C ARG A 323 10.20 14.37 18.50
N LYS A 324 9.75 15.60 18.80
CA LYS A 324 9.48 16.67 17.82
C LYS A 324 8.44 16.24 16.77
N LEU A 325 7.44 15.48 17.20
CA LEU A 325 6.27 15.10 16.42
C LEU A 325 5.01 15.72 17.05
N THR A 326 4.04 16.09 16.24
CA THR A 326 2.73 16.50 16.72
C THR A 326 1.71 15.39 16.50
N MET A 327 0.61 15.43 17.25
CA MET A 327 -0.49 14.48 17.16
C MET A 327 -1.78 15.21 16.83
N LEU A 328 -2.62 14.57 16.05
CA LEU A 328 -4.00 14.97 15.80
C LEU A 328 -4.86 13.70 15.75
N GLY A 329 -5.96 13.63 16.48
CA GLY A 329 -6.79 12.45 16.41
C GLY A 329 -8.11 12.56 17.13
N THR A 330 -9.05 11.72 16.74
CA THR A 330 -10.31 11.56 17.46
C THR A 330 -10.05 10.88 18.80
N VAL A 331 -10.85 11.21 19.82
CA VAL A 331 -10.71 10.66 21.17
C VAL A 331 -12.04 10.11 21.66
N ARG A 332 -12.01 8.91 22.25
CA ARG A 332 -13.19 8.32 22.90
C ARG A 332 -13.60 9.15 24.11
N LYS A 333 -14.91 9.45 24.23
CA LYS A 333 -15.47 10.25 25.33
C LYS A 333 -15.18 9.65 26.72
N SER A 334 -15.02 8.33 26.80
CA SER A 334 -14.75 7.60 28.04
C SER A 334 -13.32 7.76 28.56
N LYS A 335 -12.40 8.38 27.80
CA LYS A 335 -11.01 8.55 28.23
C LYS A 335 -10.94 9.34 29.56
N PRO A 336 -10.18 8.86 30.55
CA PRO A 336 -10.08 9.48 31.88
C PRO A 336 -9.38 10.85 31.84
N GLU A 337 -8.54 11.06 30.83
CA GLU A 337 -7.75 12.27 30.61
C GLU A 337 -8.59 13.50 30.24
N LEU A 338 -9.84 13.29 29.80
CA LEU A 338 -10.73 14.36 29.34
C LEU A 338 -11.57 14.94 30.48
N PRO A 339 -11.85 16.25 30.49
CA PRO A 339 -12.85 16.83 31.38
C PRO A 339 -14.27 16.38 31.05
N ASN A 340 -15.14 16.33 32.06
CA ASN A 340 -16.55 15.98 31.88
C ASN A 340 -17.28 17.01 31.00
N GLU A 341 -16.90 18.28 31.07
CA GLU A 341 -17.52 19.42 30.38
C GLU A 341 -17.34 19.34 28.86
N ILE A 342 -16.23 18.73 28.40
CA ILE A 342 -15.94 18.47 27.00
C ILE A 342 -16.72 17.26 26.49
N ALA A 343 -16.93 16.25 27.33
CA ALA A 343 -17.68 15.05 26.97
C ALA A 343 -19.21 15.28 26.93
N LYS A 344 -19.73 16.19 27.76
CA LYS A 344 -21.17 16.50 27.88
C LYS A 344 -21.73 17.15 26.61
N VAL A 345 -22.85 16.60 26.13
CA VAL A 345 -23.60 17.09 24.95
C VAL A 345 -24.93 17.74 25.31
N GLN A 346 -25.43 17.48 26.53
CA GLN A 346 -26.69 18.05 27.00
C GLN A 346 -26.64 19.59 26.94
N HIS A 347 -27.74 20.19 26.51
CA HIS A 347 -27.91 21.65 26.35
C HIS A 347 -26.94 22.33 25.38
N ARG A 348 -26.29 21.58 24.49
CA ARG A 348 -25.43 22.15 23.44
C ARG A 348 -26.18 22.27 22.12
N SER A 349 -26.13 23.45 21.50
CA SER A 349 -26.65 23.67 20.15
C SER A 349 -25.83 22.92 19.10
N VAL A 350 -26.49 22.56 18.00
CA VAL A 350 -25.84 22.00 16.82
C VAL A 350 -24.86 23.03 16.26
N HIS A 351 -23.70 22.56 15.77
CA HIS A 351 -22.56 23.35 15.30
C HIS A 351 -21.85 24.19 16.37
N SER A 352 -22.13 23.96 17.66
CA SER A 352 -21.35 24.55 18.75
C SER A 352 -20.03 23.82 18.97
N SER A 353 -19.01 24.57 19.41
CA SER A 353 -17.70 24.04 19.78
C SER A 353 -17.34 24.44 21.21
N LYS A 354 -16.71 23.52 21.96
CA LYS A 354 -16.07 23.82 23.25
C LYS A 354 -14.62 23.38 23.17
N PHE A 355 -13.72 24.22 23.68
CA PHE A 355 -12.29 23.97 23.67
C PHE A 355 -11.77 23.79 25.10
N ALA A 356 -10.73 22.99 25.22
CA ALA A 356 -9.97 22.80 26.45
C ALA A 356 -8.48 22.75 26.09
N PHE A 357 -7.65 23.47 26.84
CA PHE A 357 -6.23 23.62 26.59
C PHE A 357 -5.39 23.24 27.81
N THR A 358 -4.25 22.62 27.57
CA THR A 358 -3.12 22.54 28.51
C THR A 358 -1.96 23.37 27.94
N GLY A 359 -0.80 23.35 28.60
CA GLY A 359 0.40 24.02 28.06
C GLY A 359 0.87 23.48 26.70
N SER A 360 0.50 22.23 26.33
CA SER A 360 1.00 21.56 25.13
C SER A 360 -0.07 20.91 24.24
N THR A 361 -1.30 20.78 24.74
CA THR A 361 -2.36 19.99 24.09
C THR A 361 -3.67 20.76 24.09
N ALA A 362 -4.35 20.78 22.95
CA ALA A 362 -5.71 21.29 22.78
C ALA A 362 -6.69 20.14 22.53
N VAL A 363 -7.92 20.27 23.02
CA VAL A 363 -9.04 19.38 22.74
C VAL A 363 -10.23 20.23 22.32
N VAL A 364 -10.94 19.79 21.28
CA VAL A 364 -12.21 20.37 20.86
C VAL A 364 -13.32 19.34 20.92
N SER A 365 -14.47 19.71 21.47
CA SER A 365 -15.73 18.99 21.33
C SER A 365 -16.69 19.78 20.44
N TYR A 366 -16.93 19.26 19.24
CA TYR A 366 -17.79 19.83 18.23
C TYR A 366 -19.11 19.05 18.11
N CYS A 367 -20.25 19.72 18.23
CA CYS A 367 -21.57 19.10 18.09
C CYS A 367 -22.03 19.09 16.63
N SER A 368 -21.71 18.03 15.89
CA SER A 368 -22.07 17.93 14.46
C SER A 368 -23.57 17.70 14.24
N LYS A 369 -24.24 16.99 15.15
CA LYS A 369 -25.67 16.66 15.09
C LYS A 369 -26.29 16.84 16.48
N LYS A 370 -27.63 16.88 16.57
CA LYS A 370 -28.33 16.94 17.86
C LYS A 370 -27.90 15.74 18.73
N ASN A 371 -27.53 16.02 19.98
CA ASN A 371 -27.08 15.02 20.96
C ASN A 371 -25.84 14.18 20.56
N LYS A 372 -25.12 14.52 19.47
CA LYS A 372 -23.86 13.87 19.09
C LYS A 372 -22.73 14.90 18.99
N ASN A 373 -21.61 14.61 19.66
CA ASN A 373 -20.36 15.37 19.54
C ASN A 373 -19.20 14.51 19.04
N VAL A 374 -18.30 15.15 18.31
CA VAL A 374 -17.00 14.62 17.91
C VAL A 374 -15.94 15.32 18.76
N ILE A 375 -15.08 14.53 19.38
CA ILE A 375 -13.97 15.03 20.21
C ILE A 375 -12.66 14.77 19.47
N VAL A 376 -11.88 15.82 19.27
CA VAL A 376 -10.55 15.75 18.65
C VAL A 376 -9.52 16.36 19.58
N MET A 377 -8.39 15.68 19.73
CA MET A 377 -7.23 16.12 20.51
C MET A 377 -6.08 16.43 19.56
N SER A 378 -5.34 17.50 19.85
CA SER A 378 -4.18 17.89 19.08
C SER A 378 -3.07 18.47 19.95
N THR A 379 -1.83 18.20 19.59
CA THR A 379 -0.64 18.90 20.12
C THR A 379 -0.06 19.92 19.12
N MET A 380 -0.69 20.06 17.95
CA MET A 380 -0.31 21.04 16.92
C MET A 380 -1.06 22.36 17.08
N HIS A 381 -2.35 22.29 17.45
CA HIS A 381 -3.23 23.45 17.52
C HIS A 381 -3.17 24.13 18.90
N LYS A 382 -3.22 25.46 18.91
CA LYS A 382 -3.14 26.28 20.14
C LYS A 382 -4.22 27.35 20.24
N ASP A 383 -5.17 27.40 19.31
CA ASP A 383 -6.20 28.43 19.25
C ASP A 383 -7.60 27.86 19.03
N THR A 384 -8.60 28.73 19.07
CA THR A 384 -10.04 28.41 19.03
C THR A 384 -10.65 28.69 17.65
N ARG A 385 -9.87 28.56 16.57
CA ARG A 385 -10.30 28.95 15.22
C ARG A 385 -11.43 28.07 14.69
N VAL A 386 -12.46 28.73 14.20
CA VAL A 386 -13.66 28.09 13.63
C VAL A 386 -14.04 28.76 12.32
N CYS A 387 -14.51 27.98 11.36
CA CYS A 387 -15.01 28.51 10.09
C CYS A 387 -16.29 29.34 10.26
N THR A 388 -16.44 30.38 9.45
CA THR A 388 -17.65 31.21 9.40
C THR A 388 -18.81 30.61 8.61
N GLY A 389 -18.62 29.46 7.94
CA GLY A 389 -19.68 28.77 7.21
C GLY A 389 -20.79 28.21 8.11
N ASN A 390 -21.89 27.75 7.50
CA ASN A 390 -23.08 27.25 8.21
C ASN A 390 -22.79 26.17 9.26
N ASP A 391 -21.82 25.30 8.98
CA ASP A 391 -21.44 24.20 9.86
C ASP A 391 -20.52 24.63 11.02
N LYS A 392 -19.93 25.83 10.99
CA LYS A 392 -19.01 26.33 12.02
C LYS A 392 -17.99 25.27 12.50
N LYS A 393 -17.37 24.57 11.56
CA LYS A 393 -16.39 23.50 11.85
C LYS A 393 -15.09 24.11 12.38
N PRO A 394 -14.53 23.59 13.49
CA PRO A 394 -13.20 23.97 13.96
C PRO A 394 -12.09 23.59 12.98
N GLU A 395 -11.02 24.39 12.94
CA GLU A 395 -9.82 24.10 12.12
C GLU A 395 -9.26 22.71 12.44
N MET A 396 -9.20 22.33 13.72
CA MET A 396 -8.80 20.99 14.17
C MET A 396 -9.58 19.85 13.50
N ILE A 397 -10.88 20.05 13.25
CA ILE A 397 -11.74 19.05 12.59
C ILE A 397 -11.47 19.01 11.09
N LEU A 398 -11.19 20.16 10.48
CA LEU A 398 -10.83 20.24 9.06
C LEU A 398 -9.48 19.56 8.78
N ASP A 399 -8.46 19.86 9.60
CA ASP A 399 -7.13 19.25 9.52
C ASP A 399 -7.17 17.75 9.78
N TYR A 400 -8.04 17.30 10.67
CA TYR A 400 -8.26 15.87 10.89
C TYR A 400 -8.87 15.22 9.65
N ASN A 401 -9.91 15.82 9.08
CA ASN A 401 -10.59 15.28 7.89
C ASN A 401 -9.71 15.28 6.64
N SER A 402 -8.75 16.21 6.50
CA SER A 402 -7.82 16.25 5.37
C SER A 402 -6.78 15.13 5.41
N SER A 403 -6.47 14.59 6.60
CA SER A 403 -5.38 13.63 6.80
C SER A 403 -5.83 12.23 7.23
N LYS A 404 -7.02 12.06 7.81
CA LYS A 404 -7.53 10.76 8.31
C LYS A 404 -7.64 9.66 7.25
N GLY A 405 -7.74 10.04 5.97
CA GLY A 405 -7.99 9.12 4.87
C GLY A 405 -6.78 8.34 4.36
N GLY A 406 -5.55 8.67 4.75
CA GLY A 406 -4.35 8.08 4.13
C GLY A 406 -4.31 6.54 4.18
N VAL A 407 -4.51 5.95 5.36
CA VAL A 407 -4.51 4.48 5.52
C VAL A 407 -5.73 3.83 4.90
N GLU A 408 -6.90 4.45 5.04
CA GLU A 408 -8.15 3.93 4.46
C GLU A 408 -8.07 3.90 2.93
N ASN A 409 -7.45 4.91 2.33
CA ASN A 409 -7.20 4.99 0.90
C ASN A 409 -6.25 3.90 0.45
N LEU A 410 -5.12 3.68 1.15
CA LEU A 410 -4.20 2.58 0.85
C LEU A 410 -4.95 1.24 0.82
N ASN A 411 -5.78 0.95 1.83
CA ASN A 411 -6.55 -0.29 1.92
C ASN A 411 -7.52 -0.46 0.75
N LYS A 412 -8.26 0.59 0.40
CA LYS A 412 -9.17 0.59 -0.77
C LYS A 412 -8.39 0.36 -2.06
N LEU A 413 -7.24 1.01 -2.19
CA LEU A 413 -6.41 0.91 -3.37
C LEU A 413 -5.87 -0.51 -3.50
N THR A 414 -5.17 -1.06 -2.52
CA THR A 414 -4.62 -2.42 -2.59
C THR A 414 -5.71 -3.47 -2.84
N ALA A 415 -6.87 -3.37 -2.17
CA ALA A 415 -8.00 -4.28 -2.38
C ALA A 415 -8.57 -4.26 -3.82
N THR A 416 -8.50 -3.13 -4.53
CA THR A 416 -9.09 -3.00 -5.88
C THR A 416 -8.39 -3.86 -6.94
N TYR A 417 -7.07 -4.07 -6.80
CA TYR A 417 -6.24 -4.82 -7.73
C TYR A 417 -5.34 -5.80 -6.95
N THR A 418 -5.95 -6.55 -6.05
CA THR A 418 -5.23 -7.48 -5.17
C THR A 418 -4.82 -8.74 -5.91
N CYS A 419 -3.58 -9.18 -5.72
CA CYS A 419 -3.08 -10.46 -6.21
C CYS A 419 -3.44 -11.65 -5.30
N GLN A 420 -4.19 -11.41 -4.22
CA GLN A 420 -4.60 -12.47 -3.29
C GLN A 420 -5.37 -13.58 -4.00
N ARG A 421 -4.98 -14.81 -3.69
CA ARG A 421 -5.65 -16.05 -4.10
C ARG A 421 -6.09 -16.83 -2.87
N THR A 422 -7.13 -17.65 -3.01
CA THR A 422 -7.54 -18.60 -1.96
C THR A 422 -6.36 -19.50 -1.60
N THR A 423 -6.08 -19.64 -0.31
CA THR A 423 -4.98 -20.45 0.20
C THR A 423 -5.24 -20.87 1.64
N ALA A 424 -4.85 -22.09 2.00
CA ALA A 424 -4.87 -22.58 3.38
C ALA A 424 -3.60 -22.20 4.18
N ARG A 425 -2.62 -21.54 3.54
CA ARG A 425 -1.35 -21.15 4.16
C ARG A 425 -1.33 -19.66 4.48
N TRP A 426 -1.45 -19.32 5.76
CA TRP A 426 -1.44 -17.91 6.20
C TRP A 426 -0.18 -17.10 5.79
N PRO A 427 1.06 -17.66 5.68
CA PRO A 427 2.22 -16.86 5.26
C PRO A 427 2.08 -16.30 3.85
N LEU A 428 1.38 -17.02 2.97
CA LEU A 428 1.08 -16.56 1.62
C LEU A 428 0.18 -15.32 1.62
N VAL A 429 -0.73 -15.20 2.59
CA VAL A 429 -1.59 -14.02 2.72
C VAL A 429 -0.77 -12.77 2.99
N ILE A 430 0.26 -12.89 3.84
CA ILE A 430 1.20 -11.79 4.11
C ILE A 430 2.05 -11.50 2.87
N PHE A 431 2.54 -12.53 2.17
CA PHE A 431 3.30 -12.33 0.93
C PHE A 431 2.48 -11.61 -0.16
N TYR A 432 1.23 -12.00 -0.39
CA TYR A 432 0.35 -11.29 -1.32
C TYR A 432 0.14 -9.83 -0.91
N ASN A 433 0.04 -9.55 0.40
CA ASN A 433 -0.04 -8.18 0.89
C ASN A 433 1.26 -7.38 0.61
N ILE A 434 2.43 -8.00 0.83
CA ILE A 434 3.73 -7.42 0.48
C ILE A 434 3.76 -7.04 -1.00
N VAL A 435 3.33 -7.94 -1.89
CA VAL A 435 3.30 -7.70 -3.34
C VAL A 435 2.32 -6.58 -3.70
N ASP A 436 1.10 -6.59 -3.15
CA ASP A 436 0.07 -5.56 -3.41
C ASP A 436 0.52 -4.16 -2.96
N VAL A 437 1.09 -4.05 -1.75
CA VAL A 437 1.58 -2.79 -1.20
C VAL A 437 2.82 -2.33 -1.98
N SER A 438 3.74 -3.23 -2.31
CA SER A 438 4.93 -2.91 -3.11
C SER A 438 4.56 -2.38 -4.49
N ALA A 439 3.58 -3.00 -5.17
CA ALA A 439 3.11 -2.54 -6.47
C ALA A 439 2.45 -1.15 -6.39
N TYR A 440 1.72 -0.87 -5.31
CA TYR A 440 1.15 0.46 -5.09
C TYR A 440 2.21 1.52 -4.76
N ASN A 441 3.13 1.22 -3.85
CA ASN A 441 4.22 2.13 -3.50
C ASN A 441 5.15 2.40 -4.70
N ALA A 442 5.42 1.40 -5.54
CA ALA A 442 6.15 1.56 -6.79
C ALA A 442 5.42 2.47 -7.78
N PHE A 443 4.09 2.37 -7.86
CA PHE A 443 3.27 3.29 -8.64
C PHE A 443 3.40 4.73 -8.15
N VAL A 444 3.32 4.96 -6.83
CA VAL A 444 3.50 6.30 -6.23
C VAL A 444 4.88 6.87 -6.60
N LEU A 445 5.96 6.11 -6.40
CA LEU A 445 7.32 6.52 -6.77
C LEU A 445 7.42 6.86 -8.26
N TRP A 446 6.91 5.99 -9.13
CA TRP A 446 6.97 6.18 -10.56
C TRP A 446 6.25 7.46 -11.01
N THR A 447 5.06 7.74 -10.44
CA THR A 447 4.28 8.91 -10.83
C THR A 447 4.83 10.22 -10.29
N ASP A 448 5.53 10.19 -9.16
CA ASP A 448 6.19 11.38 -8.60
C ASP A 448 7.50 11.69 -9.33
N ILE A 449 8.26 10.66 -9.71
CA ILE A 449 9.47 10.82 -10.53
C ILE A 449 9.13 11.22 -11.97
N ASN A 450 8.01 10.70 -12.50
CA ASN A 450 7.56 10.97 -13.87
C ASN A 450 6.14 11.60 -13.89
N PRO A 451 5.97 12.87 -13.49
CA PRO A 451 4.66 13.51 -13.43
C PRO A 451 3.91 13.54 -14.77
N MET A 452 4.66 13.64 -15.87
CA MET A 452 4.11 13.69 -17.23
C MET A 452 3.69 12.32 -17.78
N TRP A 453 4.11 11.21 -17.15
CA TRP A 453 3.80 9.87 -17.63
C TRP A 453 2.29 9.60 -17.54
N ASN A 454 1.66 9.42 -18.71
CA ASN A 454 0.20 9.28 -18.84
C ASN A 454 -0.59 10.42 -18.16
N ALA A 455 -0.06 11.64 -18.15
CA ALA A 455 -0.75 12.80 -17.62
C ALA A 455 -2.14 12.96 -18.26
N GLY A 456 -3.16 13.26 -17.44
CA GLY A 456 -4.55 13.40 -17.86
C GLY A 456 -5.37 12.10 -17.91
N LYS A 457 -4.75 10.91 -17.82
CA LYS A 457 -5.49 9.64 -17.72
C LYS A 457 -5.94 9.39 -16.27
N LEU A 458 -7.21 9.04 -16.08
CA LEU A 458 -7.76 8.72 -14.74
C LEU A 458 -7.37 7.31 -14.26
N TYR A 459 -6.94 6.43 -15.17
CA TYR A 459 -6.65 5.02 -14.91
C TYR A 459 -5.14 4.69 -14.95
N ARG A 460 -4.27 5.65 -14.59
CA ARG A 460 -2.80 5.49 -14.58
C ARG A 460 -2.32 4.26 -13.81
N ARG A 461 -2.96 3.94 -12.68
CA ARG A 461 -2.60 2.76 -11.87
C ARG A 461 -2.86 1.44 -12.60
N ARG A 462 -3.98 1.34 -13.32
CA ARG A 462 -4.29 0.16 -14.15
C ARG A 462 -3.21 -0.04 -15.21
N ILE A 463 -2.82 1.04 -15.89
CA ILE A 463 -1.74 1.02 -16.90
C ILE A 463 -0.41 0.60 -16.25
N PHE A 464 -0.09 1.14 -15.08
CA PHE A 464 1.15 0.82 -14.38
C PHE A 464 1.23 -0.67 -14.04
N LEU A 465 0.17 -1.23 -13.45
CA LEU A 465 0.11 -2.66 -13.12
C LEU A 465 0.16 -3.56 -14.36
N GLU A 466 -0.48 -3.15 -15.47
CA GLU A 466 -0.40 -3.89 -16.73
C GLU A 466 1.03 -3.94 -17.28
N LEU A 467 1.71 -2.78 -17.31
CA LEU A 467 3.08 -2.70 -17.78
C LEU A 467 4.06 -3.42 -16.84
N LEU A 468 3.85 -3.32 -15.53
CA LEU A 468 4.65 -4.03 -14.53
C LEU A 468 4.50 -5.55 -14.70
N GLY A 469 3.27 -6.04 -14.74
CA GLY A 469 2.99 -7.46 -14.91
C GLY A 469 3.59 -8.01 -16.20
N LYS A 470 3.44 -7.27 -17.31
CA LYS A 470 4.07 -7.60 -18.60
C LYS A 470 5.60 -7.60 -18.51
N ALA A 471 6.20 -6.58 -17.91
CA ALA A 471 7.65 -6.47 -17.78
C ALA A 471 8.26 -7.64 -17.00
N LEU A 472 7.58 -8.14 -15.97
CA LEU A 472 8.05 -9.28 -15.17
C LEU A 472 7.92 -10.63 -15.88
N VAL A 473 6.94 -10.82 -16.77
CA VAL A 473 6.77 -12.08 -17.51
C VAL A 473 7.56 -12.14 -18.82
N THR A 474 7.84 -10.98 -19.43
CA THR A 474 8.50 -10.87 -20.74
C THR A 474 9.82 -11.64 -20.82
N PRO A 475 10.75 -11.56 -19.85
CA PRO A 475 12.01 -12.31 -19.93
C PRO A 475 11.81 -13.83 -20.08
N LEU A 476 10.83 -14.41 -19.38
CA LEU A 476 10.51 -15.84 -19.49
C LEU A 476 9.88 -16.18 -20.84
N ILE A 477 9.02 -15.30 -21.37
CA ILE A 477 8.39 -15.46 -22.70
C ILE A 477 9.45 -15.39 -23.81
N GLN A 478 10.39 -14.45 -23.71
CA GLN A 478 11.46 -14.28 -24.68
C GLN A 478 12.36 -15.52 -24.78
N GLY A 479 12.73 -16.11 -23.64
CA GLY A 479 13.56 -17.33 -23.57
C GLY A 479 12.82 -18.63 -23.90
N ARG A 480 11.54 -18.58 -24.25
CA ARG A 480 10.70 -19.78 -24.39
C ARG A 480 10.93 -20.52 -25.71
N SER A 481 11.45 -21.74 -25.64
CA SER A 481 11.59 -22.62 -26.81
C SER A 481 10.35 -23.48 -27.08
N ARG A 482 9.66 -23.94 -26.03
CA ARG A 482 8.51 -24.85 -26.16
C ARG A 482 7.19 -24.08 -26.21
N MET A 483 6.50 -24.18 -27.34
CA MET A 483 5.23 -23.48 -27.56
C MET A 483 4.06 -24.12 -26.79
N PRO A 484 3.14 -23.32 -26.23
CA PRO A 484 1.89 -23.80 -25.67
C PRO A 484 0.93 -24.26 -26.78
N ARG A 485 -0.16 -24.96 -26.40
CA ARG A 485 -1.19 -25.41 -27.35
C ARG A 485 -2.17 -24.31 -27.76
N VAL A 486 -2.26 -23.22 -26.99
CA VAL A 486 -3.25 -22.15 -27.19
C VAL A 486 -2.78 -21.20 -28.30
N PRO A 487 -3.51 -21.06 -29.43
CA PRO A 487 -3.06 -20.23 -30.57
C PRO A 487 -2.79 -18.77 -30.22
N ALA A 488 -3.67 -18.16 -29.40
CA ALA A 488 -3.49 -16.77 -28.95
C ALA A 488 -2.20 -16.58 -28.12
N ALA A 489 -1.81 -17.59 -27.35
CA ALA A 489 -0.56 -17.57 -26.58
C ALA A 489 0.67 -17.71 -27.49
N ILE A 490 0.59 -18.56 -28.53
CA ILE A 490 1.65 -18.71 -29.54
C ILE A 490 1.89 -17.38 -30.26
N ALA A 491 0.83 -16.72 -30.71
CA ALA A 491 0.91 -15.41 -31.37
C ALA A 491 1.58 -14.36 -30.47
N LEU A 492 1.24 -14.35 -29.17
CA LEU A 492 1.84 -13.46 -28.18
C LEU A 492 3.33 -13.76 -27.96
N ILE A 493 3.73 -15.03 -27.87
CA ILE A 493 5.15 -15.40 -27.72
C ILE A 493 5.94 -14.93 -28.95
N GLN A 494 5.42 -15.18 -30.15
CA GLN A 494 6.07 -14.78 -31.39
C GLN A 494 6.23 -13.26 -31.48
N SER A 495 5.21 -12.48 -31.09
CA SER A 495 5.31 -11.01 -31.09
C SER A 495 6.37 -10.51 -30.11
N VAL A 496 6.39 -11.04 -28.89
CA VAL A 496 7.37 -10.65 -27.85
C VAL A 496 8.79 -11.05 -28.24
N GLN A 497 8.97 -12.22 -28.85
CA GLN A 497 10.27 -12.66 -29.36
C GLN A 497 10.74 -11.78 -30.52
N ALA A 498 9.88 -11.43 -31.46
CA ALA A 498 10.23 -10.54 -32.58
C ALA A 498 10.67 -9.13 -32.11
N GLU A 499 9.99 -8.58 -31.09
CA GLU A 499 10.37 -7.32 -30.45
C GLU A 499 11.74 -7.42 -29.75
N GLY A 500 12.03 -8.53 -29.06
CA GLY A 500 13.32 -8.79 -28.42
C GLY A 500 14.48 -8.87 -29.42
N HIS A 501 14.28 -9.52 -30.57
CA HIS A 501 15.29 -9.58 -31.65
C HIS A 501 15.52 -8.19 -32.27
N SER A 502 14.46 -7.41 -32.47
CA SER A 502 14.56 -6.05 -33.02
C SER A 502 15.30 -5.10 -32.05
N ALA A 503 15.05 -5.22 -30.75
CA ALA A 503 15.75 -4.47 -29.71
C ALA A 503 17.23 -4.88 -29.61
N SER A 504 17.57 -6.17 -29.70
CA SER A 504 18.96 -6.64 -29.63
C SER A 504 19.78 -6.27 -30.87
N LEU A 505 19.21 -6.23 -32.08
CA LEU A 505 19.89 -5.63 -33.25
C LEU A 505 20.14 -4.12 -33.07
N SER A 506 19.27 -3.41 -32.37
CA SER A 506 19.44 -1.97 -32.08
C SER A 506 20.48 -1.69 -30.99
N VAL A 507 20.67 -2.62 -30.04
CA VAL A 507 21.68 -2.53 -28.97
C VAL A 507 23.06 -3.01 -29.46
N ALA A 508 23.13 -4.04 -30.31
CA ALA A 508 24.38 -4.49 -30.95
C ALA A 508 24.96 -3.42 -31.91
N THR A 509 24.14 -2.48 -32.38
CA THR A 509 24.59 -1.29 -33.13
C THR A 509 24.89 -0.08 -32.24
N GLY A 510 25.08 -0.29 -30.94
CA GLY A 510 25.59 0.67 -29.95
C GLY A 510 27.04 1.11 -30.17
N LEU A 511 27.42 1.35 -31.42
CA LEU A 511 28.60 2.14 -31.74
C LEU A 511 28.34 3.57 -31.27
N CYS A 512 29.22 4.04 -30.37
CA CYS A 512 29.50 5.44 -30.12
C CYS A 512 29.18 6.27 -31.36
N LYS A 513 28.07 7.05 -31.34
CA LYS A 513 27.50 7.68 -32.55
C LYS A 513 28.56 8.54 -33.22
N LYS A 514 29.26 7.99 -34.23
CA LYS A 514 30.29 8.69 -34.98
C LYS A 514 29.62 9.88 -35.65
N ARG A 515 30.04 11.09 -35.30
CA ARG A 515 29.57 12.32 -35.95
C ARG A 515 30.28 12.42 -37.30
N ALA A 516 29.50 12.46 -38.37
CA ALA A 516 30.02 12.65 -39.72
C ALA A 516 29.50 13.95 -40.33
N ARG A 517 30.19 14.45 -41.35
CA ARG A 517 29.82 15.68 -42.05
C ARG A 517 28.47 15.52 -42.75
N CYS A 518 27.63 16.56 -42.71
CA CYS A 518 26.39 16.59 -43.46
C CYS A 518 26.65 16.46 -44.97
N ASN A 519 25.95 15.52 -45.61
CA ASN A 519 26.09 15.21 -47.03
C ASN A 519 25.67 16.35 -47.98
N TYR A 520 24.90 17.33 -47.50
CA TYR A 520 24.36 18.42 -48.31
C TYR A 520 25.02 19.77 -48.00
N CYS A 521 25.91 19.83 -47.01
CA CYS A 521 26.71 21.04 -46.77
C CYS A 521 27.92 21.08 -47.73
N PRO A 522 28.27 22.23 -48.31
CA PRO A 522 29.48 22.38 -49.13
C PRO A 522 30.75 22.10 -48.33
N SER A 523 31.86 21.78 -49.02
CA SER A 523 33.12 21.35 -48.36
C SER A 523 33.82 22.41 -47.55
N SER A 524 33.49 23.67 -47.78
CA SER A 524 33.86 24.79 -46.94
C SER A 524 33.14 24.82 -45.58
N ASN A 525 32.10 24.00 -45.37
CA ASN A 525 31.24 24.05 -44.18
C ASN A 525 31.09 22.65 -43.54
N ASP A 526 32.03 22.28 -42.66
CA ASP A 526 32.14 20.94 -42.02
C ASP A 526 31.14 20.73 -40.87
N ASN A 527 29.85 20.81 -41.18
CA ASN A 527 28.80 20.60 -40.19
C ASN A 527 28.67 19.11 -39.84
N LYS A 528 29.27 18.71 -38.70
CA LYS A 528 29.21 17.34 -38.18
C LYS A 528 27.93 17.07 -37.41
N THR A 529 27.22 16.03 -37.82
CA THR A 529 25.91 15.62 -37.29
C THR A 529 25.91 14.12 -36.97
N ASN A 530 25.02 13.72 -36.05
CA ASN A 530 24.69 12.32 -35.77
C ASN A 530 23.28 11.95 -36.27
N ILE A 531 22.61 12.88 -36.96
CA ILE A 531 21.26 12.73 -37.48
C ILE A 531 21.36 12.13 -38.89
N THR A 532 20.64 11.05 -39.14
CA THR A 532 20.62 10.35 -40.43
C THR A 532 19.22 10.29 -41.01
N CYS A 533 19.09 10.39 -42.33
CA CYS A 533 17.81 10.17 -43.02
C CYS A 533 17.29 8.74 -42.75
N VAL A 534 15.99 8.60 -42.47
CA VAL A 534 15.36 7.29 -42.19
C VAL A 534 15.46 6.35 -43.40
N LYS A 535 15.30 6.89 -44.62
CA LYS A 535 15.27 6.09 -45.86
C LYS A 535 16.66 5.74 -46.38
N CYS A 536 17.58 6.69 -46.44
CA CYS A 536 18.88 6.52 -47.11
C CYS A 536 20.10 6.57 -46.18
N ARG A 537 19.90 6.76 -44.87
CA ARG A 537 20.94 6.80 -43.83
C ARG A 537 22.06 7.85 -44.01
N LYS A 538 21.94 8.77 -44.99
CA LYS A 538 22.85 9.92 -45.16
C LYS A 538 22.79 10.89 -43.97
N TYR A 539 23.92 11.52 -43.63
CA TYR A 539 24.04 12.45 -42.51
C TYR A 539 23.48 13.84 -42.86
N LEU A 540 22.60 14.35 -42.00
CA LEU A 540 21.86 15.60 -42.21
C LEU A 540 22.09 16.59 -41.05
N CYS A 541 22.44 17.83 -41.34
CA CYS A 541 22.43 18.89 -40.34
C CYS A 541 20.99 19.39 -40.13
N LYS A 542 20.74 20.13 -39.04
CA LYS A 542 19.41 20.65 -38.72
C LYS A 542 18.79 21.54 -39.83
N ARG A 543 19.60 22.17 -40.69
CA ARG A 543 19.12 22.97 -41.84
C ARG A 543 18.61 22.10 -42.99
N HIS A 544 19.12 20.88 -43.15
CA HIS A 544 18.72 19.94 -44.21
C HIS A 544 17.76 18.86 -43.68
N MET A 545 17.16 19.11 -42.52
CA MET A 545 16.25 18.21 -41.83
C MET A 545 14.81 18.59 -42.17
N SER A 546 14.29 18.05 -43.26
CA SER A 546 12.88 17.70 -43.37
C SER A 546 12.75 16.20 -43.06
N THR A 547 11.54 15.70 -42.80
CA THR A 547 11.26 14.30 -42.42
C THR A 547 11.91 13.28 -43.36
N PHE A 548 12.26 13.71 -44.57
CA PHE A 548 13.07 13.01 -45.57
C PHE A 548 14.25 13.91 -46.01
N CYS A 549 15.37 13.32 -46.46
CA CYS A 549 16.44 14.14 -47.06
C CYS A 549 15.92 14.84 -48.33
N PRO A 550 16.54 15.94 -48.81
CA PRO A 550 16.04 16.70 -49.96
C PRO A 550 15.80 15.89 -51.24
N THR A 551 16.50 14.76 -51.40
CA THR A 551 16.32 13.85 -52.55
C THR A 551 15.25 12.77 -52.34
N CYS A 552 14.71 12.64 -51.13
CA CYS A 552 13.66 11.68 -50.78
C CYS A 552 12.36 12.35 -50.29
N ALA A 553 12.37 13.68 -50.16
CA ALA A 553 11.22 14.48 -49.77
C ALA A 553 10.25 14.65 -50.93
#